data_AF-A0A484C050-F1
#
_entry.id   AF-A0A484C050-F1
#
_cell.length_a   1.000
_cell.length_b   1.000
_cell.length_c   1.000
_cell.angle_alpha   90.00
_cell.angle_beta   90.00
_cell.angle_gamma   90.00
#
_symmetry.space_group_name_H-M   'P 1'
#
loop_
_entity.id
_entity.type
_entity.pdbx_description
1 polymer ?
#
loop_
_entity_poly.entity_id
_entity_poly.type
_entity_poly.pdbx_seq_one_letter_code
_entity_poly.pdbx_strand_id
1 'polypeptide(L)'
;MYDVTVGESFKAVQPWLTNVQEAAGEGIPILLLGNKMDMDGDREVSFREAERLAYENKVMFFEVSAYTAKNVTESLTQLARVLMEQEDRVRDTTVILSAQPIKKKACCK
;
A
#
# COMPACT_ATOMS: atom_id res chain seq x y z
N MET A 1 3.13 -1.22 10.59
CA MET A 1 3.54 0.08 11.17
C MET A 1 4.63 -0.19 12.19
N TYR A 2 5.59 0.71 12.32
CA TYR A 2 6.65 0.67 13.33
C TYR A 2 6.87 2.06 13.94
N ASP A 3 7.75 2.14 14.94
CA ASP A 3 8.13 3.37 15.64
C ASP A 3 9.58 3.75 15.29
N VAL A 4 9.81 4.98 14.81
CA VAL A 4 11.15 5.42 14.37
C VAL A 4 12.16 5.50 15.51
N THR A 5 11.71 5.59 16.77
CA THR A 5 12.58 5.63 17.95
C THR A 5 12.82 4.24 18.56
N VAL A 6 12.33 3.17 17.92
CA VAL A 6 12.46 1.80 18.44
C VAL A 6 12.88 0.85 17.32
N GLY A 7 14.17 0.55 17.23
CA GLY A 7 14.75 -0.31 16.21
C GLY A 7 14.17 -1.73 16.21
N GLU A 8 13.85 -2.28 17.38
CA GLU A 8 13.20 -3.60 17.50
C GLU A 8 11.81 -3.63 16.84
N SER A 9 11.06 -2.52 16.87
CA SER A 9 9.77 -2.43 16.20
C SER A 9 9.90 -2.48 14.68
N PHE A 10 11.00 -1.92 14.15
CA PHE A 10 11.30 -1.96 12.72
C PHE A 10 11.74 -3.36 12.28
N LYS A 11 12.58 -4.05 13.07
CA LYS A 11 12.92 -5.46 12.81
C LYS A 11 11.68 -6.36 12.81
N ALA A 12 10.77 -6.15 13.75
CA ALA A 12 9.51 -6.90 13.83
C ALA A 12 8.57 -6.65 12.63
N VAL A 13 8.72 -5.52 11.92
CA VAL A 13 7.87 -5.20 10.77
C VAL A 13 8.15 -6.09 9.56
N GLN A 14 9.38 -6.58 9.40
CA GLN A 14 9.77 -7.43 8.26
C GLN A 14 8.98 -8.74 8.20
N PRO A 15 8.98 -9.60 9.24
CA PRO A 15 8.18 -10.82 9.23
C PRO A 15 6.66 -10.52 9.21
N TRP A 16 6.24 -9.41 9.82
CA TRP A 16 4.83 -9.00 9.76
C TRP A 16 4.40 -8.67 8.32
N LEU A 17 5.27 -7.99 7.55
CA LEU A 17 4.98 -7.63 6.16
C LEU A 17 4.81 -8.86 5.27
N THR A 18 5.68 -9.87 5.43
CA THR A 18 5.56 -11.15 4.73
C THR A 18 4.22 -11.83 5.05
N ASN A 19 3.86 -11.93 6.32
CA ASN A 19 2.59 -12.55 6.73
C ASN A 19 1.36 -11.82 6.14
N VAL A 20 1.41 -10.48 6.09
CA VAL A 20 0.32 -9.68 5.50
C VAL A 20 0.23 -9.88 3.99
N GLN A 21 1.36 -9.91 3.29
CA GLN A 21 1.38 -10.14 1.84
C GLN A 21 0.84 -11.53 1.48
N GLU A 22 1.22 -12.56 2.25
CA GLU A 22 0.72 -13.91 2.06
C GLU A 22 -0.79 -14.02 2.32
N ALA A 23 -1.30 -13.34 3.35
CA ALA A 23 -2.71 -13.38 3.72
C ALA A 23 -3.62 -12.53 2.82
N ALA A 24 -3.14 -11.36 2.37
CA ALA A 24 -3.92 -10.42 1.57
C ALA A 24 -4.12 -10.89 0.12
N GLY A 25 -3.17 -11.68 -0.41
CA GLY A 25 -3.16 -12.08 -1.81
C GLY A 25 -2.65 -10.98 -2.75
N GLU A 26 -2.66 -11.26 -4.05
CA GLU A 26 -2.12 -10.35 -5.06
C GLU A 26 -3.03 -9.14 -5.29
N GLY A 27 -2.42 -7.97 -5.52
CA GLY A 27 -3.11 -6.76 -5.92
C GLY A 27 -3.61 -5.86 -4.78
N ILE A 28 -3.54 -6.30 -3.53
CA ILE A 28 -3.90 -5.47 -2.38
C ILE A 28 -2.75 -4.49 -2.05
N PRO A 29 -2.98 -3.17 -2.12
CA PRO A 29 -1.95 -2.18 -1.82
C PRO A 29 -1.68 -2.14 -0.32
N ILE A 30 -0.41 -2.17 0.07
CA ILE A 30 0.03 -2.12 1.47
C ILE A 30 0.77 -0.80 1.71
N LEU A 31 0.47 -0.18 2.86
CA LEU A 31 1.12 1.05 3.32
C LEU A 31 1.90 0.79 4.62
N LEU A 32 3.23 0.90 4.54
CA LEU A 32 4.13 0.89 5.68
C LEU A 32 4.22 2.29 6.29
N LEU A 33 3.95 2.39 7.58
CA LEU A 33 4.04 3.65 8.33
C LEU A 33 5.17 3.58 9.37
N GLY A 34 6.07 4.55 9.33
CA GLY A 34 7.01 4.86 10.41
C GLY A 34 6.46 5.98 11.28
N ASN A 35 5.98 5.66 12.48
CA ASN A 35 5.35 6.62 13.39
C ASN A 35 6.36 7.33 14.29
N LYS A 36 5.95 8.44 14.92
CA LYS A 36 6.74 9.30 15.81
C LYS A 36 7.90 10.03 15.11
N MET A 37 7.72 10.40 13.84
CA MET A 37 8.74 11.15 13.09
C MET A 37 9.11 12.52 13.70
N ASP A 38 8.31 13.02 14.64
CA ASP A 38 8.60 14.23 15.42
C ASP A 38 9.73 14.07 16.44
N MET A 39 10.05 12.83 16.84
CA MET A 39 11.11 12.52 17.81
C MET A 39 12.47 12.27 17.14
N ASP A 40 12.91 13.20 16.29
CA ASP A 40 14.14 13.03 15.49
C ASP A 40 15.42 12.90 16.35
N GLY A 41 15.42 13.49 17.55
CA GLY A 41 16.52 13.39 18.51
C GLY A 41 16.74 11.99 19.09
N ASP A 42 15.70 11.17 19.12
CA ASP A 42 15.72 9.78 19.63
C ASP A 42 15.59 8.76 18.50
N ARG A 43 15.88 9.17 17.25
CA ARG A 43 15.70 8.32 16.07
C ARG A 43 16.71 7.17 16.08
N GLU A 44 16.19 5.94 16.07
CA GLU A 44 16.97 4.72 15.91
C GLU A 44 16.92 4.18 14.48
N VAL A 45 15.84 4.48 13.74
CA VAL A 45 15.63 4.00 12.37
C VAL A 45 15.70 5.16 11.38
N SER A 46 16.62 5.08 10.43
CA SER A 46 16.76 6.12 9.42
C SER A 46 15.67 6.03 8.36
N PHE A 47 15.23 7.18 7.84
CA PHE A 47 14.26 7.24 6.75
C PHE A 47 14.69 6.39 5.55
N ARG A 48 15.97 6.47 5.16
CA ARG A 48 16.51 5.73 4.00
C ARG A 48 16.46 4.21 4.17
N GLU A 49 16.68 3.73 5.39
CA GLU A 49 16.62 2.30 5.68
C GLU A 49 15.20 1.77 5.54
N ALA A 50 14.23 2.50 6.10
CA ALA A 50 12.83 2.15 5.98
C ALA A 50 12.28 2.30 4.55
N GLU A 51 12.72 3.33 3.83
CA GLU A 51 12.41 3.52 2.41
C GLU A 51 12.94 2.36 1.56
N ARG A 52 14.18 1.90 1.82
CA ARG A 52 14.74 0.73 1.15
C ARG A 52 13.92 -0.52 1.43
N LEU A 53 13.54 -0.77 2.69
CA LEU A 53 12.71 -1.92 3.03
C LEU A 53 11.37 -1.89 2.27
N ALA A 54 10.72 -0.73 2.21
CA ALA A 54 9.46 -0.58 1.49
C ALA A 54 9.62 -0.80 -0.02
N TYR A 55 10.68 -0.27 -0.61
CA TYR A 55 11.02 -0.46 -2.02
C TYR A 55 11.25 -1.94 -2.36
N GLU A 56 12.04 -2.65 -1.56
CA GLU A 56 12.33 -4.08 -1.75
C GLU A 56 11.06 -4.93 -1.67
N ASN A 57 10.12 -4.56 -0.79
CA ASN A 57 8.85 -5.26 -0.63
C ASN A 57 7.73 -4.73 -1.55
N LYS A 58 8.00 -3.71 -2.37
CA LYS A 58 7.04 -3.08 -3.30
C LYS A 58 5.79 -2.56 -2.59
N VAL A 59 5.96 -1.96 -1.42
CA VAL A 59 4.88 -1.36 -0.63
C VAL A 59 5.04 0.15 -0.55
N MET A 60 3.95 0.87 -0.32
CA MET A 60 4.00 2.32 -0.08
C MET A 60 4.62 2.60 1.28
N PHE A 61 5.28 3.74 1.42
CA PHE A 61 5.92 4.14 2.68
C PHE A 61 5.71 5.61 2.99
N PHE A 62 5.37 5.89 4.25
CA PHE A 62 5.32 7.24 4.81
C PHE A 62 5.87 7.24 6.24
N GLU A 63 6.61 8.29 6.58
CA GLU A 63 6.80 8.66 7.99
C GLU A 63 5.68 9.60 8.43
N VAL A 64 5.13 9.33 9.61
CA VAL A 64 4.01 10.07 10.18
C VAL A 64 4.29 10.43 11.64
N SER A 65 3.59 11.45 12.12
CA SER A 65 3.52 11.75 13.54
C SER A 65 2.05 11.84 13.90
N ALA A 66 1.56 10.82 14.62
CA ALA A 66 0.22 10.87 15.19
C ALA A 66 0.07 12.04 16.20
N TYR A 67 1.17 12.42 16.88
CA TYR A 67 1.17 13.51 17.85
C TYR A 67 0.99 14.89 17.22
N THR A 68 1.71 15.16 16.13
CA THR A 68 1.62 16.46 15.40
C THR A 68 0.64 16.44 14.24
N ALA A 69 -0.02 15.30 13.99
CA ALA A 69 -0.84 15.00 12.82
C ALA A 69 -0.10 15.11 11.46
N LYS A 70 1.23 15.26 11.45
CA LYS A 70 2.02 15.38 10.23
C LYS A 70 1.96 14.08 9.41
N ASN A 71 1.72 14.23 8.11
CA ASN A 71 1.62 13.17 7.09
C ASN A 71 0.52 12.12 7.30
N VAL A 72 -0.27 12.19 8.39
CA VAL A 72 -1.34 11.22 8.67
C VAL A 72 -2.41 11.26 7.58
N THR A 73 -2.98 12.43 7.30
CA THR A 73 -4.03 12.58 6.27
C THR A 73 -3.49 12.30 4.87
N GLU A 74 -2.29 12.78 4.54
CA GLU A 74 -1.70 12.59 3.22
C GLU A 74 -1.46 11.10 2.93
N SER A 75 -0.85 10.37 3.88
CA SER A 75 -0.57 8.94 3.70
C SER A 75 -1.83 8.10 3.45
N LEU A 76 -2.91 8.38 4.20
CA LEU A 76 -4.19 7.71 4.01
C LEU A 76 -4.88 8.13 2.70
N THR A 77 -4.77 9.40 2.32
CA THR A 77 -5.32 9.91 1.06
C THR A 77 -4.64 9.26 -0.14
N GLN A 78 -3.32 9.06 -0.09
CA GLN A 78 -2.57 8.37 -1.14
C GLN A 78 -2.99 6.90 -1.24
N LEU A 79 -3.13 6.19 -0.13
CA LEU A 79 -3.66 4.82 -0.13
C LEU A 79 -5.07 4.74 -0.73
N ALA A 80 -5.96 5.67 -0.35
CA ALA A 80 -7.32 5.73 -0.90
C ALA A 80 -7.33 5.97 -2.41
N ARG A 81 -6.46 6.85 -2.93
CA ARG A 81 -6.32 7.10 -4.37
C ARG A 81 -5.89 5.84 -5.12
N VAL A 82 -4.90 5.12 -4.61
CA VAL A 82 -4.44 3.86 -5.22
C VAL A 82 -5.56 2.83 -5.27
N LEU A 83 -6.34 2.70 -4.19
CA LEU A 83 -7.50 1.80 -4.16
C LEU A 83 -8.56 2.18 -5.19
N MET A 84 -8.88 3.47 -5.32
CA MET A 84 -9.84 3.95 -6.33
C MET A 84 -9.36 3.67 -7.76
N GLU A 85 -8.08 3.93 -8.06
CA GLU A 85 -7.50 3.64 -9.38
C GLU A 85 -7.52 2.14 -9.72
N GLN A 86 -7.35 1.28 -8.72
CA GLN A 86 -7.50 -0.17 -8.91
C GLN A 86 -8.94 -0.56 -9.21
N GLU A 87 -9.92 0.01 -8.50
CA GLU A 87 -11.35 -0.23 -8.74
C GLU A 87 -11.76 0.20 -10.17
N ASP A 88 -11.34 1.40 -10.58
CA ASP A 88 -11.65 1.95 -11.91
C ASP A 88 -11.09 1.06 -13.04
N ARG A 89 -9.86 0.56 -12.90
CA ARG A 89 -9.26 -0.37 -13.89
C ARG A 89 -10.03 -1.68 -14.02
N VAL A 90 -10.51 -2.23 -12.92
CA VAL A 90 -11.32 -3.46 -12.92
C VAL A 90 -12.67 -3.20 -13.59
N ARG A 91 -13.29 -2.05 -13.29
CA ARG A 91 -14.56 -1.62 -13.88
C ARG A 91 -14.43 -1.44 -15.39
N ASP A 92 -13.41 -0.74 -15.86
CA ASP A 92 -13.18 -0.50 -17.30
C ASP A 92 -12.97 -1.81 -18.06
N THR A 93 -12.18 -2.74 -17.50
CA THR A 93 -11.97 -4.07 -18.10
C THR A 93 -13.28 -4.84 -18.24
N THR A 94 -14.16 -4.75 -17.25
CA THR A 94 -15.46 -5.43 -17.25
C THR A 94 -16.40 -4.86 -18.32
N VAL A 95 -16.42 -3.52 -18.49
CA VAL A 95 -17.24 -2.85 -19.50
C VAL A 95 -16.82 -3.28 -20.92
N ILE A 96 -15.51 -3.42 -21.18
CA ILE A 96 -14.99 -3.85 -22.50
C ILE A 96 -15.44 -5.29 -22.85
N LEU A 97 -15.48 -6.20 -21.88
CA LEU A 97 -15.95 -7.58 -22.12
C LEU A 97 -17.43 -7.64 -22.48
N SER A 98 -18.26 -6.80 -21.85
CA SER A 98 -19.70 -6.71 -22.18
C SER A 98 -19.99 -6.08 -23.54
N ALA A 99 -19.04 -5.29 -24.08
CA ALA A 99 -19.19 -4.56 -25.34
C ALA A 99 -18.78 -5.38 -26.57
N GLN A 100 -18.36 -6.64 -26.42
CA GLN A 100 -18.11 -7.50 -27.58
C GLN A 100 -19.43 -7.72 -28.36
N PRO A 101 -19.47 -7.44 -29.68
CA PRO A 101 -20.67 -7.67 -30.45
C PRO A 101 -20.96 -9.18 -30.41
N ILE A 102 -22.13 -9.54 -29.87
CA ILE A 102 -22.68 -10.89 -29.97
C ILE A 102 -22.74 -11.18 -31.48
N LYS A 103 -21.76 -11.92 -32.00
CA LYS A 103 -21.80 -12.47 -33.34
C LYS A 103 -23.00 -13.41 -33.34
N LYS A 104 -24.16 -12.91 -33.78
CA LYS A 104 -25.34 -13.72 -34.04
C LYS A 104 -24.93 -14.75 -35.09
N LYS A 105 -24.50 -15.94 -34.64
CA LYS A 105 -24.38 -17.09 -35.53
C LYS A 105 -25.79 -17.34 -36.04
N ALA A 106 -26.02 -17.17 -37.34
CA ALA A 106 -27.21 -17.69 -37.98
C ALA A 106 -27.25 -19.18 -37.67
N CYS A 107 -28.19 -19.58 -36.82
CA CYS A 107 -28.44 -20.98 -36.52
C CYS A 107 -29.10 -21.60 -37.76
N CYS A 108 -28.56 -22.73 -38.24
CA CYS A 108 -29.09 -23.54 -39.34
C CYS A 108 -30.60 -23.81 -39.13
N LYS A 109 -31.45 -23.94 -40.14
CA LYS A 109 -31.32 -24.35 -41.54
C LYS A 109 -32.49 -23.75 -42.33
#